data_AF-C4GMJ6-F1
#
_entry.id   AF-C4GMJ6-F1
#
_cell.length_a   1.000
_cell.length_b   1.000
_cell.length_c   1.000
_cell.angle_alpha   90.00
_cell.angle_beta   90.00
_cell.angle_gamma   90.00
#
_symmetry.space_group_name_H-M   'P 1'
#
loop_
_entity.id
_entity.type
_entity.pdbx_description
1 polymer ?
#
loop_
_entity_poly.entity_id
_entity_poly.type
_entity_poly.pdbx_seq_one_letter_code
_entity_poly.pdbx_strand_id
1 'polypeptide(L)'
;MPLAEANLAHPHRQAALCAQLARAGVVFRFGVWQAPAHSDPEADHAAALAALFAQILQADHDAQAERIAQYHAERLAAAQNDTERAKIRRAAAQNPLPPLSFHPQAARSAPLDTCFIQPAASLRPSRDYAQAEFDPQNWFVRLYRAFNEPPYGLGSLPEADRRALWADFCEQTGLLPEANISVRDWVRHNSYNHNGRAQYSRHPLSNYFDAGLEWWDIWCLTIHHPRRQTIAALAASATD
;
A
#
# COMPACT_ATOMS: atom_id res chain seq x y z
N MET A 1 -11.46 -10.84 -16.63
CA MET A 1 -10.14 -11.09 -17.25
C MET A 1 -9.06 -10.67 -16.28
N PRO A 2 -7.88 -11.31 -16.26
CA PRO A 2 -6.77 -10.82 -15.46
C PRO A 2 -6.31 -9.45 -15.98
N LEU A 3 -6.15 -8.47 -15.09
CA LEU A 3 -5.52 -7.20 -15.42
C LEU A 3 -4.01 -7.41 -15.52
N ALA A 4 -3.42 -7.00 -16.64
CA ALA A 4 -1.99 -7.12 -16.91
C ALA A 4 -1.32 -5.73 -16.97
N GLU A 5 0.02 -5.68 -17.01
CA GLU A 5 0.76 -4.43 -17.20
C GLU A 5 0.34 -3.68 -18.47
N ALA A 6 -0.04 -4.41 -19.53
CA ALA A 6 -0.55 -3.84 -20.77
C ALA A 6 -1.85 -3.03 -20.58
N ASN A 7 -2.55 -3.23 -19.46
CA ASN A 7 -3.80 -2.55 -19.15
C ASN A 7 -3.58 -1.32 -18.24
N LEU A 8 -2.34 -0.97 -17.90
CA LEU A 8 -2.06 0.17 -17.02
C LEU A 8 -2.57 1.48 -17.63
N ALA A 9 -3.29 2.26 -16.81
CA ALA A 9 -3.76 3.58 -17.18
C ALA A 9 -2.62 4.60 -17.01
N HIS A 10 -2.22 5.24 -18.12
CA HIS A 10 -1.13 6.23 -18.13
C HIS A 10 0.18 5.72 -17.49
N PRO A 11 0.78 4.63 -18.01
CA PRO A 11 1.89 3.92 -17.36
C PRO A 11 3.10 4.83 -17.05
N HIS A 12 3.42 5.79 -17.92
CA HIS A 12 4.50 6.75 -17.68
C HIS A 12 4.23 7.68 -16.49
N ARG A 13 3.00 8.17 -16.36
CA ARG A 13 2.61 9.04 -15.23
C ARG A 13 2.60 8.25 -13.93
N GLN A 14 2.07 7.03 -13.95
CA GLN A 14 2.10 6.13 -12.80
C GLN A 14 3.53 5.84 -12.36
N ALA A 15 4.42 5.45 -13.28
CA ALA A 15 5.82 5.15 -12.96
C ALA A 15 6.55 6.37 -12.37
N ALA A 16 6.34 7.56 -12.94
CA ALA A 16 6.91 8.80 -12.43
C ALA A 16 6.45 9.11 -11.00
N LEU A 17 5.13 8.96 -10.74
CA LEU A 17 4.57 9.17 -9.41
C LEU A 17 5.09 8.12 -8.42
N CYS A 18 5.10 6.83 -8.77
CA CYS A 18 5.67 5.78 -7.92
C CYS A 18 7.13 6.07 -7.54
N ALA A 19 7.95 6.53 -8.49
CA ALA A 19 9.33 6.93 -8.22
C ALA A 19 9.42 8.14 -7.28
N GLN A 20 8.51 9.12 -7.43
CA GLN A 20 8.45 10.29 -6.55
C GLN A 20 8.04 9.91 -5.13
N LEU A 21 7.02 9.06 -4.98
CA LEU A 21 6.57 8.51 -3.70
C LEU A 21 7.70 7.74 -3.00
N ALA A 22 8.40 6.87 -3.73
CA ALA A 22 9.53 6.12 -3.19
C ALA A 22 10.66 7.04 -2.70
N ARG A 23 11.02 8.07 -3.48
CA ARG A 23 12.03 9.07 -3.06
C ARG A 23 11.59 9.87 -1.82
N ALA A 24 10.29 10.12 -1.67
CA ALA A 24 9.73 10.84 -0.54
C ALA A 24 9.58 9.96 0.73
N GLY A 25 9.83 8.65 0.64
CA GLY A 25 9.62 7.72 1.76
C GLY A 25 8.16 7.31 1.96
N VAL A 26 7.28 7.55 0.97
CA VAL A 26 5.90 7.08 1.03
C VAL A 26 5.88 5.56 0.84
N VAL A 27 5.26 4.86 1.80
CA VAL A 27 5.19 3.40 1.83
C VAL A 27 4.01 2.82 1.02
N PHE A 28 3.12 3.67 0.52
CA PHE A 28 2.02 3.23 -0.34
C PHE A 28 2.54 2.71 -1.67
N ARG A 29 2.03 1.54 -2.05
CA ARG A 29 2.14 0.95 -3.39
C ARG A 29 0.79 0.96 -4.03
N PHE A 30 0.74 1.26 -5.32
CA PHE A 30 -0.53 1.32 -6.05
C PHE A 30 -0.33 1.01 -7.54
N GLY A 31 -1.39 0.54 -8.17
CA GLY A 31 -1.51 0.40 -9.62
C GLY A 31 -2.88 0.87 -10.07
N VAL A 32 -2.95 1.38 -11.31
CA VAL A 32 -4.19 1.84 -11.94
C VAL A 32 -4.28 1.20 -13.31
N TRP A 33 -5.40 0.53 -13.57
CA TRP A 33 -5.66 -0.17 -14.81
C TRP A 33 -6.93 0.38 -15.47
N GLN A 34 -7.03 0.22 -16.79
CA GLN A 34 -8.28 0.38 -17.51
C GLN A 34 -9.26 -0.72 -17.08
N ALA A 35 -10.44 -0.30 -16.63
CA ALA A 35 -11.54 -1.19 -16.27
C ALA A 35 -12.15 -1.78 -17.56
N PRO A 36 -12.43 -3.09 -17.61
CA PRO A 36 -13.12 -3.70 -18.74
C PRO A 36 -14.48 -3.02 -18.98
N ALA A 37 -14.88 -2.91 -20.24
CA ALA A 37 -16.23 -2.44 -20.55
C ALA A 37 -17.26 -3.50 -20.14
N HIS A 38 -18.28 -3.11 -19.38
CA HIS A 38 -19.41 -3.97 -18.96
C HIS A 38 -19.06 -5.11 -18.00
N SER A 39 -18.02 -4.96 -17.19
CA SER A 39 -17.69 -5.91 -16.12
C SER A 39 -18.53 -5.70 -14.85
N ASP A 40 -18.60 -6.76 -14.05
CA ASP A 40 -19.09 -6.69 -12.68
C ASP A 40 -18.07 -5.90 -11.82
N PRO A 41 -18.49 -4.79 -11.17
CA PRO A 41 -17.59 -3.98 -10.35
C PRO A 41 -16.89 -4.78 -9.24
N GLU A 42 -17.54 -5.79 -8.66
CA GLU A 42 -16.92 -6.59 -7.60
C GLU A 42 -15.81 -7.49 -8.13
N ALA A 43 -16.03 -8.11 -9.30
CA ALA A 43 -15.02 -8.86 -10.02
C ALA A 43 -13.82 -7.97 -10.42
N ASP A 44 -14.07 -6.72 -10.81
CA ASP A 44 -13.00 -5.77 -11.14
C ASP A 44 -12.15 -5.44 -9.91
N HIS A 45 -12.79 -5.14 -8.77
CA HIS A 45 -12.08 -4.88 -7.50
C HIS A 45 -11.17 -6.05 -7.12
N ALA A 46 -11.66 -7.29 -7.22
CA ALA A 46 -10.85 -8.47 -6.96
C ALA A 46 -9.70 -8.64 -7.99
N ALA A 47 -9.95 -8.35 -9.27
CA ALA A 47 -8.94 -8.43 -10.31
C ALA A 47 -7.83 -7.39 -10.13
N ALA A 48 -8.18 -6.16 -9.72
CA ALA A 48 -7.23 -5.09 -9.44
C ALA A 48 -6.36 -5.42 -8.22
N LEU A 49 -6.96 -5.98 -7.16
CA LEU A 49 -6.22 -6.48 -6.01
C LEU A 49 -5.22 -7.57 -6.41
N ALA A 50 -5.66 -8.57 -7.20
CA ALA A 50 -4.78 -9.63 -7.65
C ALA A 50 -3.63 -9.10 -8.52
N ALA A 51 -3.88 -8.12 -9.38
CA ALA A 51 -2.86 -7.48 -10.20
C ALA A 51 -1.85 -6.69 -9.35
N LEU A 52 -2.29 -5.95 -8.33
CA LEU A 52 -1.40 -5.27 -7.38
C LEU A 52 -0.41 -6.25 -6.73
N PHE A 53 -0.93 -7.38 -6.24
CA PHE A 53 -0.09 -8.39 -5.61
C PHE A 53 0.90 -9.02 -6.60
N ALA A 54 0.41 -9.46 -7.77
CA ALA A 54 1.22 -10.20 -8.73
C ALA A 54 2.28 -9.34 -9.43
N GLN A 55 1.98 -8.07 -9.71
CA GLN A 55 2.86 -7.22 -10.55
C GLN A 55 3.70 -6.25 -9.73
N ILE A 56 3.16 -5.72 -8.64
CA ILE A 56 3.81 -4.62 -7.91
C ILE A 56 4.40 -5.14 -6.61
N LEU A 57 3.59 -5.75 -5.74
CA LEU A 57 4.08 -6.20 -4.43
C LEU A 57 5.06 -7.38 -4.55
N GLN A 58 4.83 -8.30 -5.49
CA GLN A 58 5.77 -9.39 -5.76
C GLN A 58 7.11 -8.85 -6.28
N ALA A 59 7.09 -7.93 -7.25
CA ALA A 59 8.32 -7.34 -7.80
C ALA A 59 9.11 -6.57 -6.73
N ASP A 60 8.44 -5.80 -5.87
CA ASP A 60 9.08 -5.10 -4.76
C ASP A 60 9.69 -6.06 -3.74
N HIS A 61 8.98 -7.16 -3.43
CA HIS A 61 9.46 -8.21 -2.53
C HIS A 61 10.70 -8.90 -3.10
N ASP A 62 10.65 -9.31 -4.38
CA ASP A 62 11.77 -9.97 -5.06
C ASP A 62 13.01 -9.05 -5.09
N ALA A 63 12.81 -7.77 -5.41
CA ALA A 63 13.89 -6.77 -5.37
C ALA A 63 14.45 -6.57 -3.94
N GLN A 64 13.61 -6.68 -2.90
CA GLN A 64 14.09 -6.64 -1.51
C GLN A 64 14.88 -7.89 -1.14
N ALA A 65 14.41 -9.07 -1.56
CA ALA A 65 15.12 -10.32 -1.35
C ALA A 65 16.51 -10.30 -2.01
N GLU A 66 16.60 -9.76 -3.22
CA GLU A 66 17.87 -9.60 -3.95
C GLU A 66 18.82 -8.64 -3.21
N ARG A 67 18.34 -7.48 -2.75
CA ARG A 67 19.16 -6.53 -1.96
C ARG A 67 19.70 -7.17 -0.67
N ILE A 68 18.88 -7.94 0.03
CA ILE A 68 19.30 -8.65 1.25
C ILE A 68 20.36 -9.71 0.91
N ALA A 69 20.15 -10.49 -0.16
CA ALA A 69 21.11 -11.48 -0.63
C ALA A 69 22.45 -10.85 -1.01
N GLN A 70 22.43 -9.73 -1.75
CA GLN A 70 23.61 -8.98 -2.13
C GLN A 70 24.35 -8.45 -0.89
N TYR A 71 23.65 -7.85 0.07
CA TYR A 71 24.25 -7.38 1.32
C TYR A 71 24.99 -8.51 2.06
N HIS A 72 24.37 -9.68 2.16
CA HIS A 72 25.02 -10.84 2.79
C HIS A 72 26.21 -11.34 1.99
N ALA A 73 26.14 -11.35 0.65
CA ALA A 73 27.23 -11.76 -0.23
C ALA A 73 28.45 -10.82 -0.09
N GLU A 74 28.22 -9.50 -0.09
CA GLU A 74 29.25 -8.48 0.11
C GLU A 74 29.91 -8.63 1.49
N ARG A 75 29.12 -8.84 2.54
CA ARG A 75 29.66 -9.09 3.88
C ARG A 75 30.47 -10.38 3.98
N LEU A 76 30.04 -11.44 3.30
CA LEU A 76 30.79 -12.69 3.25
C LEU A 76 32.12 -12.53 2.50
N ALA A 77 32.13 -11.76 1.42
CA ALA A 77 33.34 -11.45 0.67
C ALA A 77 34.34 -10.61 1.50
N ALA A 78 33.84 -9.68 2.31
CA ALA A 78 34.65 -8.83 3.18
C ALA A 78 35.13 -9.51 4.49
N ALA A 79 34.62 -10.69 4.83
CA ALA A 79 34.95 -11.37 6.08
C ALA A 79 36.40 -11.86 6.12
N GLN A 80 37.10 -11.54 7.21
CA GLN A 80 38.55 -11.75 7.36
C GLN A 80 38.91 -13.15 7.87
N ASN A 81 37.94 -13.86 8.47
CA ASN A 81 38.14 -15.19 9.05
C ASN A 81 36.87 -16.05 8.98
N ASP A 82 37.03 -17.35 9.21
CA ASP A 82 35.92 -18.31 9.13
C ASP A 82 34.88 -18.13 10.23
N THR A 83 35.26 -17.57 11.39
CA THR A 83 34.32 -17.26 12.47
C THR A 83 33.33 -16.17 12.05
N GLU A 84 33.81 -15.11 11.39
CA GLU A 84 32.96 -14.05 10.83
C GLU A 84 32.04 -14.58 9.74
N ARG A 85 32.56 -15.42 8.83
CA ARG A 85 31.75 -16.06 7.78
C ARG A 85 30.64 -16.91 8.37
N ALA A 86 30.93 -17.68 9.42
CA ALA A 86 29.94 -18.48 10.13
C ALA A 86 28.86 -17.61 10.79
N LYS A 87 29.23 -16.48 11.40
CA LYS A 87 28.27 -15.52 11.98
C LYS A 87 27.35 -14.92 10.91
N ILE A 88 27.89 -14.53 9.76
CA ILE A 88 27.09 -13.94 8.67
C ILE A 88 26.12 -14.97 8.10
N ARG A 89 26.57 -16.21 7.84
CA ARG A 89 25.69 -17.30 7.38
C ARG A 89 24.58 -17.60 8.38
N ARG A 90 24.91 -17.63 9.68
CA ARG A 90 23.92 -17.84 10.74
C ARG A 90 22.89 -16.70 10.78
N ALA A 91 23.32 -15.45 10.67
CA ALA A 91 22.42 -14.30 10.64
C ALA A 91 21.47 -14.35 9.43
N ALA A 92 21.99 -14.66 8.24
CA ALA A 92 21.18 -14.83 7.03
C ALA A 92 20.16 -15.97 7.16
N ALA A 93 20.55 -17.08 7.80
CA ALA A 93 19.66 -18.23 8.03
C ALA A 93 18.61 -17.98 9.12
N GLN A 94 18.86 -17.08 10.07
CA GLN A 94 17.95 -16.76 11.17
C GLN A 94 16.86 -15.76 10.75
N ASN A 95 17.15 -14.85 9.83
CA ASN A 95 16.21 -13.83 9.36
C ASN A 95 15.97 -13.93 7.84
N PRO A 96 15.47 -15.07 7.32
CA PRO A 96 15.11 -15.16 5.92
C PRO A 96 13.91 -14.24 5.65
N LEU A 97 13.94 -13.51 4.53
CA LEU A 97 12.73 -12.87 4.02
C LEU A 97 11.82 -13.98 3.47
N PRO A 98 10.66 -14.27 4.11
CA PRO A 98 9.80 -15.36 3.64
C PRO A 98 9.20 -15.00 2.27
N PRO A 99 8.89 -15.98 1.41
CA PRO A 99 8.17 -15.71 0.17
C PRO A 99 6.86 -14.94 0.44
N LEU A 100 6.54 -14.00 -0.44
CA LEU A 100 5.27 -13.29 -0.39
C LEU A 100 4.11 -14.29 -0.56
N SER A 101 3.14 -14.27 0.35
CA SER A 101 1.91 -15.04 0.22
C SER A 101 0.77 -14.16 -0.24
N PHE A 102 -0.15 -14.70 -1.04
CA PHE A 102 -1.41 -14.04 -1.39
C PHE A 102 -2.52 -15.08 -1.50
N HIS A 103 -3.58 -14.90 -0.73
CA HIS A 103 -4.70 -15.84 -0.63
C HIS A 103 -6.00 -15.16 -1.12
N PRO A 104 -6.25 -15.11 -2.44
CA PRO A 104 -7.41 -14.41 -3.00
C PRO A 104 -8.75 -14.98 -2.51
N GLN A 105 -8.79 -16.26 -2.15
CA GLN A 105 -9.97 -16.91 -1.56
C GLN A 105 -10.35 -16.33 -0.18
N ALA A 106 -9.38 -15.75 0.53
CA ALA A 106 -9.59 -15.06 1.79
C ALA A 106 -9.90 -13.57 1.60
N ALA A 107 -9.84 -13.06 0.37
CA ALA A 107 -10.10 -11.66 0.06
C ALA A 107 -11.60 -11.37 0.20
N ARG A 108 -11.97 -10.80 1.35
CA ARG A 108 -13.28 -10.21 1.57
C ARG A 108 -13.11 -8.72 1.65
N SER A 109 -14.02 -7.98 1.02
CA SER A 109 -14.02 -6.53 1.07
C SER A 109 -15.27 -5.98 1.73
N ALA A 110 -15.10 -4.81 2.34
CA ALA A 110 -16.19 -3.98 2.84
C ALA A 110 -16.24 -2.67 2.03
N PRO A 111 -17.42 -2.21 1.60
CA PRO A 111 -17.55 -0.90 0.98
C PRO A 111 -17.22 0.20 1.98
N LEU A 112 -16.54 1.24 1.50
CA LEU A 112 -16.27 2.46 2.25
C LEU A 112 -17.20 3.58 1.76
N ASP A 113 -17.75 4.34 2.71
CA ASP A 113 -18.63 5.47 2.37
C ASP A 113 -17.81 6.58 1.69
N THR A 114 -18.21 6.93 0.47
CA THR A 114 -17.52 7.90 -0.37
C THR A 114 -17.88 9.35 0.00
N CYS A 115 -18.85 9.57 0.90
CA CYS A 115 -19.19 10.91 1.38
C CYS A 115 -18.03 11.59 2.15
N PHE A 116 -17.10 10.80 2.68
CA PHE A 116 -15.90 11.29 3.38
C PHE A 116 -14.82 11.81 2.43
N ILE A 117 -14.90 11.51 1.13
CA ILE A 117 -13.91 11.93 0.15
C ILE A 117 -14.10 13.41 -0.12
N GLN A 118 -13.01 14.16 0.01
CA GLN A 118 -12.99 15.60 -0.16
C GLN A 118 -11.78 16.04 -1.00
N PRO A 119 -11.84 17.21 -1.66
CA PRO A 119 -10.70 17.74 -2.39
C PRO A 119 -9.47 17.89 -1.49
N ALA A 120 -8.28 17.59 -2.02
CA ALA A 120 -7.02 17.77 -1.30
C ALA A 120 -6.80 19.23 -0.80
N ALA A 121 -7.36 20.21 -1.52
CA ALA A 121 -7.33 21.61 -1.12
C ALA A 121 -8.11 21.89 0.17
N SER A 122 -9.16 21.11 0.46
CA SER A 122 -10.01 21.25 1.65
C SER A 122 -9.42 20.59 2.89
N LEU A 123 -8.40 19.75 2.73
CA LEU A 123 -7.71 19.10 3.85
C LEU A 123 -6.82 20.11 4.59
N ARG A 124 -6.86 20.02 5.92
CA ARG A 124 -5.93 20.70 6.81
C ARG A 124 -4.56 19.99 6.74
N PRO A 125 -3.48 20.64 7.22
CA PRO A 125 -2.19 19.97 7.41
C PRO A 125 -2.35 18.64 8.18
N SER A 126 -1.65 17.58 7.78
CA SER A 126 -1.79 16.24 8.40
C SER A 126 -1.59 16.27 9.93
N ARG A 127 -0.63 17.08 10.38
CA ARG A 127 -0.25 17.27 11.78
C ARG A 127 -1.34 17.94 12.63
N ASP A 128 -2.26 18.65 11.98
CA ASP A 128 -3.35 19.36 12.66
C ASP A 128 -4.52 18.44 12.98
N TYR A 129 -4.52 17.22 12.45
CA TYR A 129 -5.51 16.20 12.82
C TYR A 129 -5.08 15.52 14.13
N ALA A 130 -5.59 16.02 15.25
CA ALA A 130 -5.41 15.39 16.55
C ALA A 130 -6.10 14.01 16.61
N GLN A 131 -5.49 13.04 17.27
CA GLN A 131 -6.06 11.69 17.47
C GLN A 131 -7.46 11.71 18.13
N ALA A 132 -7.74 12.71 18.98
CA ALA A 132 -9.00 12.82 19.71
C ALA A 132 -10.15 13.51 18.93
N GLU A 133 -9.85 14.20 17.83
CA GLU A 133 -10.86 14.86 16.97
C GLU A 133 -11.31 13.96 15.82
N PHE A 134 -10.77 12.74 15.73
CA PHE A 134 -11.14 11.81 14.69
C PHE A 134 -12.57 11.33 14.91
N ASP A 135 -13.43 11.60 13.93
CA ASP A 135 -14.52 10.68 13.67
C ASP A 135 -13.88 9.35 13.25
N PRO A 136 -13.96 8.28 14.07
CA PRO A 136 -13.36 6.99 13.74
C PRO A 136 -13.88 6.42 12.41
N GLN A 137 -15.01 6.93 11.91
CA GLN A 137 -15.60 6.54 10.64
C GLN A 137 -15.00 7.28 9.42
N ASN A 138 -14.30 8.40 9.61
CA ASN A 138 -13.70 9.17 8.51
C ASN A 138 -12.38 8.53 8.03
N TRP A 139 -12.52 7.44 7.30
CA TRP A 139 -11.40 6.66 6.75
C TRP A 139 -10.51 7.47 5.79
N PHE A 140 -11.07 8.45 5.07
CA PHE A 140 -10.33 9.22 4.06
C PHE A 140 -9.27 10.11 4.72
N VAL A 141 -9.61 10.80 5.81
CA VAL A 141 -8.65 11.61 6.57
C VAL A 141 -7.60 10.70 7.24
N ARG A 142 -7.96 9.49 7.68
CA ARG A 142 -6.99 8.52 8.22
C ARG A 142 -6.00 8.07 7.16
N LEU A 143 -6.48 7.80 5.95
CA LEU A 143 -5.65 7.44 4.81
C LEU A 143 -4.71 8.60 4.44
N TYR A 144 -5.24 9.82 4.38
CA TYR A 144 -4.43 11.03 4.17
C TYR A 144 -3.33 11.17 5.22
N ARG A 145 -3.64 10.99 6.51
CA ARG A 145 -2.64 11.08 7.57
C ARG A 145 -1.59 9.98 7.43
N ALA A 146 -2.00 8.72 7.22
CA ALA A 146 -1.05 7.62 7.00
C ALA A 146 -0.17 7.88 5.76
N PHE A 147 -0.70 8.48 4.71
CA PHE A 147 0.10 8.86 3.55
C PHE A 147 1.17 9.91 3.89
N ASN A 148 0.84 10.89 4.73
CA ASN A 148 1.71 12.04 5.04
C ASN A 148 2.62 11.84 6.26
N GLU A 149 2.29 10.87 7.12
CA GLU A 149 2.99 10.55 8.36
C GLU A 149 3.28 9.03 8.44
N PRO A 150 4.10 8.49 7.50
CA PRO A 150 4.63 7.14 7.63
C PRO A 150 5.50 6.96 8.87
N PRO A 151 5.74 5.71 9.32
CA PRO A 151 6.48 5.45 10.55
C PRO A 151 7.90 6.06 10.48
N TYR A 152 8.54 5.92 9.34
CA TYR A 152 9.84 6.52 9.02
C TYR A 152 9.79 8.03 8.68
N GLY A 153 8.60 8.63 8.64
CA GLY A 153 8.36 9.99 8.18
C GLY A 153 8.65 10.21 6.68
N LEU A 154 8.15 11.31 6.12
CA LEU A 154 8.42 11.73 4.73
C LEU A 154 9.71 12.55 4.58
N GLY A 155 10.72 12.28 5.43
CA GLY A 155 11.92 13.12 5.53
C GLY A 155 11.62 14.61 5.74
N SER A 156 12.47 15.48 5.18
CA SER A 156 12.35 16.95 5.28
C SER A 156 11.42 17.56 4.21
N LEU A 157 10.50 16.77 3.64
CA LEU A 157 9.62 17.26 2.58
C LEU A 157 8.70 18.37 3.12
N PRO A 158 8.67 19.57 2.51
CA PRO A 158 7.77 20.66 2.90
C PRO A 158 6.30 20.24 2.86
N GLU A 159 5.48 20.87 3.70
CA GLU A 159 4.06 20.56 3.80
C GLU A 159 3.31 20.76 2.47
N ALA A 160 3.66 21.80 1.71
CA ALA A 160 3.08 22.06 0.40
C ALA A 160 3.35 20.89 -0.58
N ASP A 161 4.57 20.36 -0.58
CA ASP A 161 4.97 19.26 -1.45
C ASP A 161 4.31 17.93 -1.04
N ARG A 162 4.14 17.70 0.27
CA ARG A 162 3.37 16.58 0.80
C ARG A 162 1.90 16.61 0.34
N ARG A 163 1.28 17.79 0.39
CA ARG A 163 -0.09 18.00 -0.09
C ARG A 163 -0.21 17.84 -1.61
N ALA A 164 0.79 18.32 -2.36
CA ALA A 164 0.85 18.12 -3.81
C ALA A 164 0.95 16.62 -4.17
N LEU A 165 1.82 15.88 -3.48
CA LEU A 165 1.94 14.43 -3.64
C LEU A 165 0.64 13.69 -3.36
N TRP A 166 -0.07 14.07 -2.30
CA TRP A 166 -1.38 13.50 -2.00
C TRP A 166 -2.40 13.82 -3.11
N ALA A 167 -2.42 15.05 -3.60
CA ALA A 167 -3.32 15.44 -4.69
C ALA A 167 -3.03 14.66 -5.98
N ASP A 168 -1.76 14.50 -6.35
CA ASP A 168 -1.33 13.70 -7.50
C ASP A 168 -1.70 12.23 -7.34
N PHE A 169 -1.54 11.69 -6.12
CA PHE A 169 -1.98 10.34 -5.77
C PHE A 169 -3.49 10.15 -5.91
N CYS A 170 -4.29 11.06 -5.37
CA CYS A 170 -5.75 11.04 -5.52
C CYS A 170 -6.17 11.13 -7.00
N GLU A 171 -5.55 12.04 -7.76
CA GLU A 171 -5.85 12.22 -9.17
C GLU A 171 -5.52 10.97 -10.01
N GLN A 172 -4.36 10.36 -9.75
CA GLN A 172 -3.94 9.15 -10.44
C GLN A 172 -4.83 7.96 -10.09
N THR A 173 -5.19 7.77 -8.82
CA THR A 173 -6.00 6.63 -8.35
C THR A 173 -7.50 6.80 -8.55
N GLY A 174 -7.96 8.02 -8.87
CA GLY A 174 -9.38 8.35 -8.95
C GLY A 174 -10.06 8.51 -7.59
N LEU A 175 -9.28 8.72 -6.52
CA LEU A 175 -9.78 8.96 -5.17
C LEU A 175 -10.25 10.42 -5.02
N LEU A 176 -11.31 10.75 -5.76
CA LEU A 176 -11.80 12.12 -5.94
C LEU A 176 -13.27 12.23 -5.54
N PRO A 177 -13.75 13.42 -5.15
CA PRO A 177 -15.15 13.64 -4.75
C PRO A 177 -16.07 13.69 -5.99
N GLU A 178 -16.14 12.57 -6.71
CA GLU A 178 -16.96 12.40 -7.90
C GLU A 178 -18.14 11.45 -7.64
N ALA A 179 -19.25 11.67 -8.33
CA ALA A 179 -20.39 10.78 -8.23
C ALA A 179 -20.07 9.37 -8.76
N ASN A 180 -20.60 8.36 -8.08
CA ASN A 180 -20.55 6.94 -8.47
C ASN A 180 -19.17 6.27 -8.42
N ILE A 181 -18.16 6.87 -7.78
CA ILE A 181 -16.97 6.10 -7.42
C ILE A 181 -17.33 5.04 -6.37
N SER A 182 -16.67 3.90 -6.41
CA SER A 182 -16.80 2.88 -5.38
C SER A 182 -15.43 2.55 -4.78
N VAL A 183 -15.35 2.57 -3.46
CA VAL A 183 -14.13 2.26 -2.72
C VAL A 183 -14.39 1.07 -1.82
N ARG A 184 -13.45 0.13 -1.79
CA ARG A 184 -13.54 -1.08 -0.97
C ARG A 184 -12.27 -1.24 -0.14
N ASP A 185 -12.44 -1.53 1.16
CA ASP A 185 -11.38 -1.96 2.06
C ASP A 185 -11.28 -3.47 2.07
N TRP A 186 -10.06 -4.01 2.05
CA TRP A 186 -9.77 -5.43 2.03
C TRP A 186 -9.15 -5.96 3.32
N VAL A 187 -8.69 -5.09 4.22
CA VAL A 187 -7.86 -5.49 5.36
C VAL A 187 -8.40 -5.02 6.70
N ARG A 188 -8.87 -3.78 6.85
CA ARG A 188 -9.17 -3.23 8.18
C ARG A 188 -10.38 -3.91 8.83
N HIS A 189 -11.45 -4.12 8.08
CA HIS A 189 -12.66 -4.79 8.59
C HIS A 189 -12.45 -6.26 8.98
N ASN A 190 -11.40 -6.91 8.46
CA ASN A 190 -11.05 -8.30 8.80
C ASN A 190 -9.99 -8.40 9.89
N SER A 191 -9.25 -7.31 10.17
CA SER A 191 -8.02 -7.38 10.96
C SER A 191 -8.16 -6.96 12.40
N TYR A 192 -9.14 -6.13 12.74
CA TYR A 192 -9.23 -5.53 14.07
C TYR A 192 -10.54 -5.95 14.76
N ASN A 193 -10.47 -6.33 16.03
CA ASN A 193 -11.68 -6.59 16.82
C ASN A 193 -12.36 -5.28 17.25
N HIS A 194 -13.51 -5.39 17.92
CA HIS A 194 -14.25 -4.24 18.46
C HIS A 194 -13.44 -3.36 19.43
N ASN A 195 -12.30 -3.84 19.94
CA ASN A 195 -11.38 -3.10 20.80
C ASN A 195 -10.19 -2.49 20.03
N GLY A 196 -10.21 -2.51 18.69
CA GLY A 196 -9.15 -1.95 17.85
C GLY A 196 -7.83 -2.72 17.91
N ARG A 197 -7.83 -3.97 18.40
CA ARG A 197 -6.63 -4.83 18.44
C ARG A 197 -6.60 -5.76 17.24
N ALA A 198 -5.41 -6.00 16.70
CA ALA A 198 -5.19 -7.02 15.67
C ALA A 198 -5.74 -8.37 16.15
N GLN A 199 -6.61 -8.97 15.34
CA GLN A 199 -7.23 -10.27 15.61
C GLN A 199 -6.27 -11.42 15.32
N TYR A 200 -5.31 -11.18 14.44
CA TYR A 200 -4.38 -12.19 13.95
C TYR A 200 -2.95 -11.68 14.09
N SER A 201 -2.04 -12.60 14.41
CA SER A 201 -0.58 -12.36 14.30
C SER A 201 -0.09 -12.50 12.86
N ARG A 202 -0.93 -12.98 11.94
CA ARG A 202 -0.68 -13.06 10.50
C ARG A 202 -1.95 -12.71 9.74
N HIS A 203 -1.85 -11.82 8.77
CA HIS A 203 -3.03 -11.40 8.03
C HIS A 203 -3.50 -12.51 7.08
N PRO A 204 -4.80 -12.86 7.06
CA PRO A 204 -5.31 -13.98 6.27
C PRO A 204 -5.16 -13.79 4.75
N LEU A 205 -5.12 -12.54 4.28
CA LEU A 205 -4.94 -12.22 2.86
C LEU A 205 -3.51 -12.42 2.37
N SER A 206 -2.50 -12.04 3.17
CA SER A 206 -1.09 -12.00 2.75
C SER A 206 -0.18 -11.68 3.94
N ASN A 207 0.98 -12.31 3.99
CA ASN A 207 2.05 -11.96 4.94
C ASN A 207 2.66 -10.57 4.70
N TYR A 208 2.34 -9.89 3.60
CA TYR A 208 2.71 -8.49 3.35
C TYR A 208 2.28 -7.57 4.51
N PHE A 209 1.11 -7.85 5.09
CA PHE A 209 0.51 -7.00 6.13
C PHE A 209 1.03 -7.31 7.55
N ASP A 210 1.78 -8.40 7.74
CA ASP A 210 2.19 -8.86 9.07
C ASP A 210 3.02 -7.80 9.80
N ALA A 211 3.85 -7.05 9.07
CA ALA A 211 4.63 -5.93 9.59
C ALA A 211 3.73 -4.80 10.13
N GLY A 212 2.79 -4.29 9.33
CA GLY A 212 1.96 -3.15 9.74
C GLY A 212 0.93 -3.44 10.83
N LEU A 213 0.60 -4.73 11.06
CA LEU A 213 -0.36 -5.13 12.11
C LEU A 213 0.07 -4.74 13.53
N GLU A 214 1.37 -4.60 13.76
CA GLU A 214 1.91 -4.40 15.11
C GLU A 214 1.99 -2.91 15.54
N TRP A 215 2.06 -1.94 14.61
CA TRP A 215 2.42 -0.55 14.96
C TRP A 215 1.68 0.56 14.19
N TRP A 216 1.59 0.46 12.85
CA TRP A 216 1.32 1.64 12.00
C TRP A 216 0.04 1.54 11.15
N ASP A 217 -0.83 0.58 11.48
CA ASP A 217 -2.03 0.24 10.70
C ASP A 217 -1.69 -0.34 9.31
N ILE A 218 -2.65 -1.05 8.72
CA ILE A 218 -2.53 -1.59 7.36
C ILE A 218 -3.59 -1.02 6.44
N TRP A 219 -3.22 -0.84 5.18
CA TRP A 219 -4.12 -0.35 4.14
C TRP A 219 -4.10 -1.27 2.95
N CYS A 220 -5.29 -1.58 2.43
CA CYS A 220 -5.45 -2.28 1.17
C CYS A 220 -6.81 -1.90 0.61
N LEU A 221 -6.83 -0.99 -0.36
CA LEU A 221 -8.07 -0.45 -0.91
C LEU A 221 -8.11 -0.67 -2.42
N THR A 222 -9.31 -0.80 -2.96
CA THR A 222 -9.57 -0.72 -4.40
C THR A 222 -10.58 0.37 -4.70
N ILE A 223 -10.38 1.07 -5.82
CA ILE A 223 -11.14 2.26 -6.22
C ILE A 223 -11.57 2.05 -7.67
N HIS A 224 -12.87 1.92 -7.90
CA HIS A 224 -13.41 1.86 -9.26
C HIS A 224 -14.04 3.21 -9.61
N HIS A 225 -13.57 3.78 -10.72
CA HIS A 225 -13.97 5.10 -11.20
C HIS A 225 -14.68 4.96 -12.56
N PRO A 226 -16.02 4.86 -12.59
CA PRO A 226 -16.75 4.47 -13.80
C PRO A 226 -16.61 5.47 -14.95
N ARG A 227 -16.58 6.78 -14.65
CA ARG A 227 -16.43 7.83 -15.67
C ARG A 227 -15.06 7.82 -16.37
N ARG A 228 -14.01 7.49 -15.63
CA ARG A 228 -12.64 7.39 -16.15
C ARG A 228 -12.37 6.00 -16.74
N GLN A 229 -13.29 5.05 -16.52
CA GLN A 229 -13.12 3.64 -16.83
C GLN A 229 -11.80 3.10 -16.28
N THR A 230 -11.48 3.48 -15.04
CA THR A 230 -10.27 3.02 -14.35
C THR A 230 -10.61 2.26 -13.09
N ILE A 231 -9.75 1.32 -12.75
CA ILE A 231 -9.73 0.71 -11.43
C ILE A 231 -8.33 0.80 -10.84
N ALA A 232 -8.24 1.26 -9.61
CA ALA A 232 -7.00 1.35 -8.86
C ALA A 232 -7.02 0.35 -7.71
N ALA A 233 -5.84 -0.14 -7.35
CA ALA A 233 -5.60 -0.86 -6.12
C ALA A 233 -4.38 -0.26 -5.42
N LEU A 234 -4.45 -0.10 -4.11
CA LEU A 234 -3.36 0.40 -3.28
C LEU A 234 -3.18 -0.49 -2.05
N ALA A 235 -1.94 -0.61 -1.59
CA ALA A 235 -1.60 -1.26 -0.34
C ALA A 235 -0.50 -0.49 0.39
N ALA A 236 -0.54 -0.54 1.71
CA ALA A 236 0.55 -0.10 2.58
C ALA A 236 0.62 -0.98 3.82
N SER A 237 1.85 -1.40 4.13
CA SER A 237 2.23 -2.13 5.33
C SER A 237 3.66 -1.73 5.66
N ALA A 238 3.89 -1.19 6.85
CA ALA A 238 5.22 -0.79 7.32
C ALA A 238 5.28 -0.89 8.85
N THR A 239 6.46 -1.23 9.37
CA THR A 239 6.82 -1.08 10.79
C THR A 239 7.68 0.17 10.97
N ASP A 240 7.99 0.54 12.22
CA ASP A 240 9.13 1.40 12.56
C ASP A 240 10.49 0.69 12.32
#